data_AF-A3Y8M8-F1
#
_entry.id   AF-A3Y8M8-F1
#
_cell.length_a   1.000
_cell.length_b   1.000
_cell.length_c   1.000
_cell.angle_alpha   90.00
_cell.angle_beta   90.00
_cell.angle_gamma   90.00
#
_symmetry.space_group_name_H-M   'P 1'
#
loop_
_entity.id
_entity.type
_entity.pdbx_description
1 polymer ?
#
loop_
_entity_poly.entity_id
_entity_poly.type
_entity_poly.pdbx_seq_one_letter_code
_entity_poly.pdbx_strand_id
1 'polypeptide(L)'
;MHLTANNPELSLDEFYEGLVRFSSELASFKPSVADAPDPLIRDDLQLVLGKLFTRLRDQLSMVQSDNVVEFAWDTKLFERRRLLRTSVKDIHLMDNRRFVLAVESSIGTSALAQIFPTACTLCGLGQVAELVRNGLSGISLNVLPVAPNELKPRADICYVEIDTRHIYWQEIKEKREALAIHVDSRIPDLHLQLYVLG
;
A
#
# COMPACT_ATOMS: atom_id res chain seq x y z
N MET A 1 22.99 24.07 4.88
CA MET A 1 22.28 25.37 4.99
C MET A 1 22.18 25.70 6.48
N HIS A 2 22.90 26.72 6.96
CA HIS A 2 22.94 27.13 8.39
C HIS A 2 21.75 28.04 8.75
N LEU A 3 20.53 27.66 8.36
CA LEU A 3 19.31 28.37 8.72
C LEU A 3 18.82 27.85 10.06
N THR A 4 19.48 28.26 11.15
CA THR A 4 19.05 27.91 12.50
C THR A 4 18.12 28.98 13.02
N ALA A 5 16.97 28.59 13.59
CA ALA A 5 16.02 29.51 14.23
C ALA A 5 16.65 30.33 15.38
N ASN A 6 17.83 29.93 15.85
CA ASN A 6 18.60 30.57 16.92
C ASN A 6 19.71 31.51 16.40
N ASN A 7 19.69 31.91 15.12
CA ASN A 7 20.63 32.90 14.60
C ASN A 7 20.01 34.32 14.64
N PRO A 8 20.42 35.18 15.60
CA PRO A 8 19.85 36.52 15.74
C PRO A 8 20.24 37.49 14.60
N GLU A 9 21.22 37.13 13.75
CA GLU A 9 21.66 37.95 12.62
C GLU A 9 20.93 37.61 11.31
N LEU A 10 20.05 36.60 11.29
CA LEU A 10 19.36 36.18 10.09
C LEU A 10 18.20 37.13 9.75
N SER A 11 18.25 37.77 8.59
CA SER A 11 17.13 38.59 8.12
C SER A 11 15.94 37.73 7.70
N LEU A 12 14.73 38.31 7.77
CA LEU A 12 13.51 37.64 7.33
C LEU A 12 13.55 37.23 5.84
N ASP A 13 14.18 38.07 5.01
CA ASP A 13 14.35 37.80 3.58
C ASP A 13 15.26 36.59 3.35
N GLU A 14 16.42 36.54 4.00
CA GLU A 14 17.35 35.40 3.91
C GLU A 14 16.71 34.10 4.41
N PHE A 15 15.91 34.18 5.48
CA PHE A 15 15.17 33.02 5.99
C PHE A 15 14.13 32.53 4.98
N TYR A 16 13.33 33.45 4.43
CA TYR A 16 12.28 33.13 3.47
C TYR A 16 12.86 32.53 2.18
N GLU A 17 13.86 33.18 1.59
CA GLU A 17 14.55 32.70 0.39
C GLU A 17 15.18 31.33 0.60
N GLY A 18 15.79 31.12 1.77
CA GLY A 18 16.37 29.83 2.15
C GLY A 18 15.33 28.69 2.17
N LEU A 19 14.17 28.93 2.78
CA LEU A 19 13.07 27.95 2.84
C LEU A 19 12.43 27.69 1.47
N VAL A 20 12.24 28.74 0.67
CA VAL A 20 11.71 28.63 -0.71
C VAL A 20 12.64 27.83 -1.60
N ARG A 21 13.95 28.09 -1.52
CA ARG A 21 14.96 27.34 -2.26
C ARG A 21 14.93 25.87 -1.88
N PHE A 22 14.89 25.56 -0.59
CA PHE A 22 14.78 24.17 -0.12
C PHE A 22 13.50 23.48 -0.61
N SER A 23 12.35 24.17 -0.55
CA SER A 23 11.09 23.66 -1.10
C SER A 23 11.17 23.39 -2.61
N SER A 24 11.87 24.23 -3.36
CA SER A 24 12.07 24.07 -4.81
C SER A 24 13.00 22.90 -5.12
N GLU A 25 14.07 22.72 -4.35
CA GLU A 25 14.94 21.54 -4.43
C GLU A 25 14.15 20.25 -4.13
N LEU A 26 13.28 20.24 -3.12
CA LEU A 26 12.40 19.09 -2.83
C LEU A 26 11.37 18.82 -3.95
N ALA A 27 10.89 19.85 -4.64
CA ALA A 27 9.96 19.68 -5.75
C ALA A 27 10.59 18.95 -6.94
N SER A 28 11.92 19.02 -7.11
CA SER A 28 12.64 18.35 -8.21
C SER A 28 12.58 16.82 -8.17
N PHE A 29 12.24 16.23 -7.02
CA PHE A 29 12.02 14.78 -6.89
C PHE A 29 10.72 14.29 -7.54
N LYS A 30 9.82 15.20 -7.95
CA LYS A 30 8.61 14.87 -8.72
C LYS A 30 8.76 15.30 -10.17
N PRO A 31 8.19 14.57 -11.15
CA PRO A 31 8.16 14.99 -12.54
C PRO A 31 7.08 16.07 -12.77
N SER A 32 7.21 17.22 -12.09
CA SER A 32 6.32 18.38 -12.22
C SER A 32 7.13 19.66 -12.25
N VAL A 33 6.74 20.62 -13.09
CA VAL A 33 7.33 21.96 -13.08
C VAL A 33 6.96 22.62 -11.75
N ALA A 34 7.95 23.11 -11.00
CA ALA A 34 7.71 23.82 -9.76
C ALA A 34 7.03 25.16 -10.04
N ASP A 35 5.92 25.43 -9.34
CA ASP A 35 5.31 26.75 -9.38
C ASP A 35 6.27 27.83 -8.87
N ALA A 36 6.14 29.03 -9.44
CA ALA A 36 6.87 30.19 -8.94
C ALA A 36 6.54 30.42 -7.45
N PRO A 37 7.53 30.80 -6.62
CA PRO A 37 7.27 31.06 -5.21
C PRO A 37 6.37 32.27 -5.04
N ASP A 38 5.52 32.22 -4.01
CA ASP A 38 4.74 33.38 -3.58
C ASP A 38 5.69 34.54 -3.21
N PRO A 39 5.33 35.81 -3.45
CA PRO A 39 6.12 36.93 -2.96
C PRO A 39 6.04 37.04 -1.43
N LEU A 40 7.11 37.51 -0.79
CA LEU A 40 7.11 37.81 0.64
C LEU A 40 6.23 39.05 0.93
N ILE A 41 5.02 38.82 1.45
CA ILE A 41 4.12 39.87 1.91
C ILE A 41 4.38 40.14 3.39
N ARG A 42 5.04 41.26 3.70
CA ARG A 42 5.42 41.62 5.09
C ARG A 42 4.23 41.97 5.98
N ASP A 43 3.13 42.40 5.39
CA ASP A 43 1.92 42.80 6.10
C ASP A 43 1.15 41.59 6.68
N ASP A 44 1.39 40.39 6.14
CA ASP A 44 0.76 39.14 6.61
C ASP A 44 1.74 37.96 6.54
N LEU A 45 2.70 37.98 7.46
CA LEU A 45 3.70 36.93 7.58
C LEU A 45 3.09 35.56 7.95
N GLN A 46 1.97 35.57 8.67
CA GLN A 46 1.31 34.33 9.09
C GLN A 46 0.78 33.56 7.88
N LEU A 47 0.12 34.26 6.94
CA LEU A 47 -0.38 33.66 5.72
C LEU A 47 0.75 33.13 4.83
N VAL A 48 1.79 33.93 4.60
CA VAL A 48 2.90 33.59 3.70
C VAL A 48 3.73 32.44 4.25
N LEU A 49 4.17 32.53 5.50
CA LEU A 49 4.96 31.48 6.13
C LEU A 49 4.12 30.23 6.39
N GLY A 50 2.84 30.38 6.76
CA GLY A 50 1.92 29.27 6.98
C GLY A 50 1.76 28.40 5.74
N LYS A 51 1.59 29.02 4.56
CA LYS A 51 1.55 28.31 3.27
C LYS A 51 2.85 27.57 2.98
N LEU A 52 4.00 28.25 3.13
CA LEU A 52 5.31 27.66 2.88
C LEU A 52 5.61 26.50 3.82
N PHE A 53 5.32 26.62 5.12
CA PHE A 53 5.49 25.54 6.09
C PHE A 53 4.54 24.37 5.83
N THR A 54 3.31 24.63 5.38
CA THR A 54 2.38 23.56 4.98
C THR A 54 2.93 22.81 3.78
N ARG A 55 3.36 23.53 2.73
CA ARG A 55 3.99 22.94 1.54
C ARG A 55 5.25 22.14 1.89
N LEU A 56 6.14 22.69 2.71
CA LEU A 56 7.36 21.99 3.16
C LEU A 56 7.01 20.75 3.98
N ARG A 57 6.00 20.83 4.87
CA ARG A 57 5.51 19.67 5.61
C ARG A 57 5.00 18.60 4.64
N ASP A 58 4.19 18.96 3.66
CA ASP A 58 3.67 18.00 2.67
C ASP A 58 4.80 17.39 1.81
N GLN A 59 5.78 18.18 1.41
CA GLN A 59 6.94 17.71 0.64
C GLN A 59 7.85 16.79 1.46
N LEU A 60 8.10 17.11 2.73
CA LEU A 60 8.89 16.29 3.66
C LEU A 60 8.10 15.07 4.16
N SER A 61 6.78 15.17 4.24
CA SER A 61 5.86 14.05 4.46
C SER A 61 5.79 13.13 3.24
N MET A 62 6.32 13.55 2.09
CA MET A 62 6.45 12.71 0.89
C MET A 62 7.72 11.85 0.88
N VAL A 63 8.33 11.62 2.05
CA VAL A 63 9.34 10.59 2.27
C VAL A 63 8.72 9.52 3.16
N GLN A 64 8.53 8.33 2.57
CA GLN A 64 8.02 7.09 3.16
C GLN A 64 6.54 7.07 3.60
N SER A 65 5.68 6.58 2.71
CA SER A 65 4.47 5.85 3.08
C SER A 65 4.85 4.55 3.82
N ASP A 66 5.34 4.67 5.05
CA ASP A 66 5.73 3.57 5.95
C ASP A 66 4.50 2.91 6.63
N ASN A 67 3.36 2.86 5.95
CA ASN A 67 2.24 2.04 6.40
C ASN A 67 2.10 0.79 5.53
N VAL A 68 3.22 0.12 5.29
CA VAL A 68 3.23 -1.25 4.78
C VAL A 68 3.18 -2.18 5.98
N VAL A 69 2.06 -2.88 6.16
CA VAL A 69 1.94 -3.92 7.19
C VAL A 69 1.91 -5.29 6.51
N GLU A 70 2.78 -6.17 6.97
CA GLU A 70 2.93 -7.52 6.41
C GLU A 70 2.21 -8.56 7.28
N PHE A 71 1.48 -9.46 6.63
CA PHE A 71 0.79 -10.57 7.28
C PHE A 71 1.25 -11.90 6.68
N ALA A 72 1.88 -12.71 7.52
CA ALA A 72 2.24 -14.08 7.18
C ALA A 72 1.00 -14.99 7.19
N TRP A 73 1.06 -16.07 6.41
CA TRP A 73 0.00 -17.06 6.32
C TRP A 73 0.33 -18.30 7.17
N ASP A 74 -0.67 -18.82 7.88
CA ASP A 74 -0.62 -20.15 8.49
C ASP A 74 -0.79 -21.22 7.40
N THR A 75 0.28 -21.99 7.18
CA THR A 75 0.38 -23.03 6.15
C THR A 75 0.12 -24.44 6.68
N LYS A 76 -0.25 -24.62 7.97
CA LYS A 76 -0.44 -25.96 8.58
C LYS A 76 -1.44 -26.86 7.83
N LEU A 77 -2.40 -26.26 7.13
CA LEU A 77 -3.43 -26.97 6.36
C LEU A 77 -3.13 -27.02 4.85
N PHE A 78 -2.03 -26.43 4.40
CA PHE A 78 -1.74 -26.29 2.97
C PHE A 78 -1.48 -27.65 2.31
N GLU A 79 -0.66 -28.51 2.91
CA GLU A 79 -0.35 -29.83 2.34
C GLU A 79 -1.58 -30.75 2.21
N ARG A 80 -2.53 -30.65 3.14
CA ARG A 80 -3.68 -31.57 3.21
C ARG A 80 -4.93 -31.03 2.53
N ARG A 81 -5.11 -29.71 2.55
CA ARG A 81 -6.35 -29.04 2.14
C ARG A 81 -6.12 -27.88 1.21
N ARG A 82 -4.87 -27.61 0.83
CA ARG A 82 -4.48 -26.48 -0.01
C ARG A 82 -5.02 -25.14 0.50
N LEU A 83 -5.10 -25.02 1.82
CA LEU A 83 -5.73 -23.90 2.52
C LEU A 83 -4.69 -23.15 3.36
N LEU A 84 -4.59 -21.85 3.12
CA LEU A 84 -3.85 -20.93 3.97
C LEU A 84 -4.81 -20.01 4.73
N ARG A 85 -4.40 -19.55 5.91
CA ARG A 85 -5.20 -18.63 6.74
C ARG A 85 -4.36 -17.49 7.30
N THR A 86 -4.92 -16.31 7.44
CA THR A 86 -4.25 -15.22 8.15
C THR A 86 -5.27 -14.32 8.85
N SER A 87 -4.90 -13.79 10.01
CA SER A 87 -5.74 -12.90 10.80
C SER A 87 -5.19 -11.48 10.70
N VAL A 88 -5.96 -10.60 10.09
CA VAL A 88 -5.66 -9.16 10.05
C VAL A 88 -6.33 -8.52 11.26
N LYS A 89 -5.53 -8.10 12.24
CA LYS A 89 -6.05 -7.37 13.40
C LYS A 89 -6.69 -6.06 12.95
N ASP A 90 -7.83 -5.74 13.56
CA ASP A 90 -8.54 -4.49 13.33
C ASP A 90 -8.86 -4.20 11.84
N ILE A 91 -9.09 -5.26 11.04
CA ILE A 91 -9.43 -5.15 9.61
C ILE A 91 -10.66 -4.23 9.34
N HIS A 92 -11.57 -4.12 10.31
CA HIS A 92 -12.72 -3.24 10.28
C HIS A 92 -12.38 -1.74 10.35
N LEU A 93 -11.18 -1.38 10.80
CA LEU A 93 -10.69 0.01 10.85
C LEU A 93 -9.88 0.40 9.60
N MET A 94 -9.74 -0.52 8.63
CA MET A 94 -8.87 -0.37 7.47
C MET A 94 -9.64 0.01 6.18
N ASP A 95 -10.64 0.90 6.28
CA ASP A 95 -11.54 1.23 5.16
C ASP A 95 -10.85 1.86 3.94
N ASN A 96 -9.77 2.62 4.15
CA ASN A 96 -9.03 3.30 3.09
C ASN A 96 -7.68 2.64 2.78
N ARG A 97 -7.52 1.36 3.14
CA ARG A 97 -6.30 0.61 2.89
C ARG A 97 -6.45 -0.29 1.67
N ARG A 98 -5.35 -0.48 0.94
CA ARG A 98 -5.24 -1.45 -0.15
C ARG A 98 -4.67 -2.74 0.39
N PHE A 99 -5.21 -3.87 -0.07
CA PHE A 99 -4.74 -5.19 0.34
C PHE A 99 -4.17 -5.88 -0.88
N VAL A 100 -2.88 -6.21 -0.82
CA VAL A 100 -2.12 -6.75 -1.96
C VAL A 100 -1.47 -8.06 -1.57
N LEU A 101 -1.66 -9.09 -2.39
CA LEU A 101 -0.96 -10.35 -2.32
C LEU A 101 0.29 -10.27 -3.18
N ALA A 102 1.44 -10.66 -2.61
CA ALA A 102 2.61 -11.02 -3.39
C ALA A 102 2.65 -12.54 -3.54
N VAL A 103 2.61 -13.00 -4.78
CA VAL A 103 2.53 -14.42 -5.13
C VAL A 103 3.78 -14.82 -5.89
N GLU A 104 4.41 -15.90 -5.43
CA GLU A 104 5.56 -16.52 -6.07
C GLU A 104 5.32 -18.03 -6.17
N SER A 105 5.77 -18.61 -7.28
CA SER A 105 5.60 -20.03 -7.61
C SER A 105 6.56 -20.40 -8.74
N SER A 106 6.93 -21.67 -8.84
CA SER A 106 7.84 -22.19 -9.87
C SER A 106 7.32 -22.06 -11.31
N ILE A 107 6.04 -21.76 -11.51
CA ILE A 107 5.47 -21.50 -12.85
C ILE A 107 5.79 -20.10 -13.40
N GLY A 108 6.32 -19.20 -12.56
CA GLY A 108 6.71 -17.84 -12.94
C GLY A 108 5.57 -16.82 -13.02
N THR A 109 5.92 -15.54 -12.99
CA THR A 109 4.99 -14.41 -12.88
C THR A 109 3.97 -14.34 -14.01
N SER A 110 4.38 -14.57 -15.26
CA SER A 110 3.48 -14.47 -16.41
C SER A 110 2.37 -15.52 -16.37
N ALA A 111 2.68 -16.75 -15.93
CA ALA A 111 1.68 -17.80 -15.78
C ALA A 111 0.79 -17.52 -14.57
N LEU A 112 1.37 -17.10 -13.44
CA LEU A 112 0.63 -16.69 -12.25
C LEU A 112 -0.39 -15.59 -12.54
N ALA A 113 -0.03 -14.57 -13.30
CA ALA A 113 -0.93 -13.48 -13.68
C ALA A 113 -2.20 -13.98 -14.41
N GLN A 114 -2.11 -15.07 -15.17
CA GLN A 114 -3.25 -15.64 -15.88
C GLN A 114 -4.07 -16.58 -15.00
N ILE A 115 -3.41 -17.42 -14.20
CA ILE A 115 -4.09 -18.51 -13.50
C ILE A 115 -4.51 -18.16 -12.08
N PHE A 116 -3.75 -17.31 -11.36
CA PHE A 116 -3.93 -17.10 -9.93
C PHE A 116 -5.35 -16.61 -9.57
N PRO A 117 -5.94 -15.62 -10.28
CA PRO A 117 -7.31 -15.18 -9.96
C PRO A 117 -8.38 -16.28 -10.12
N THR A 118 -8.15 -17.28 -10.97
CA THR A 118 -9.10 -18.38 -11.23
C THR A 118 -8.74 -19.68 -10.51
N ALA A 119 -7.52 -19.79 -10.01
CA ALA A 119 -7.00 -20.94 -9.28
C ALA A 119 -7.07 -20.75 -7.76
N CYS A 120 -7.59 -19.61 -7.29
CA CYS A 120 -7.68 -19.28 -5.89
C CYS A 120 -9.11 -18.90 -5.49
N THR A 121 -9.50 -19.32 -4.29
CA THR A 121 -10.75 -18.89 -3.64
C THR A 121 -10.38 -18.20 -2.34
N LEU A 122 -10.39 -16.85 -2.35
CA LEU A 122 -10.17 -16.02 -1.17
C LEU A 122 -11.50 -15.61 -0.55
N CYS A 123 -11.71 -15.87 0.74
CA CYS A 123 -12.92 -15.46 1.47
C CYS A 123 -12.69 -15.53 2.97
N GLY A 124 -13.76 -15.41 3.76
CA GLY A 124 -13.71 -15.68 5.19
C GLY A 124 -13.54 -17.16 5.51
N LEU A 125 -12.91 -17.46 6.65
CA LEU A 125 -12.62 -18.82 7.08
C LEU A 125 -13.86 -19.74 7.19
N GLY A 126 -15.00 -19.22 7.64
CA GLY A 126 -16.22 -19.98 7.88
C GLY A 126 -16.92 -20.40 6.59
N GLN A 127 -16.70 -19.68 5.49
CA GLN A 127 -17.36 -19.90 4.20
C GLN A 127 -16.47 -20.64 3.19
N VAL A 128 -15.14 -20.66 3.37
CA VAL A 128 -14.20 -21.24 2.38
C VAL A 128 -14.52 -22.69 2.00
N ALA A 129 -14.94 -23.51 2.96
CA ALA A 129 -15.27 -24.91 2.69
C ALA A 129 -16.52 -25.07 1.81
N GLU A 130 -17.48 -24.16 1.92
CA GLU A 130 -18.69 -24.16 1.10
C GLU A 130 -18.41 -23.66 -0.31
N LEU A 131 -17.70 -22.53 -0.44
CA LEU A 131 -17.36 -21.97 -1.75
C LEU A 131 -16.54 -22.97 -2.57
N VAL A 132 -15.51 -23.59 -1.97
CA VAL A 132 -14.66 -24.58 -2.65
C VAL A 132 -15.47 -25.82 -3.06
N ARG A 133 -16.31 -26.36 -2.17
CA ARG A 133 -17.12 -27.56 -2.46
C ARG A 133 -18.11 -27.32 -3.59
N ASN A 134 -18.66 -26.11 -3.69
CA ASN A 134 -19.65 -25.74 -4.69
C ASN A 134 -19.04 -25.13 -5.96
N GLY A 135 -17.71 -25.01 -6.04
CA GLY A 135 -17.03 -24.39 -7.18
C GLY A 135 -17.34 -22.90 -7.34
N LEU A 136 -17.69 -22.21 -6.25
CA LEU A 136 -17.99 -20.78 -6.26
C LEU A 136 -16.72 -19.94 -6.15
N SER A 137 -16.71 -18.82 -6.86
CA SER A 137 -15.63 -17.83 -6.77
C SER A 137 -15.67 -17.09 -5.43
N GLY A 138 -14.49 -16.78 -4.90
CA GLY A 138 -14.34 -15.94 -3.72
C GLY A 138 -14.33 -14.45 -4.06
N ILE A 139 -13.73 -13.66 -3.18
CA ILE A 139 -13.41 -12.25 -3.41
C ILE A 139 -12.60 -12.11 -4.70
N SER A 140 -12.97 -11.13 -5.53
CA SER A 140 -12.28 -10.83 -6.78
C SER A 140 -10.83 -10.39 -6.53
N LEU A 141 -9.94 -10.88 -7.40
CA LEU A 141 -8.50 -10.68 -7.33
C LEU A 141 -8.01 -10.01 -8.62
N ASN A 142 -7.46 -8.81 -8.50
CA ASN A 142 -7.05 -7.96 -9.63
C ASN A 142 -5.53 -8.00 -9.77
N VAL A 143 -5.03 -8.52 -10.89
CA VAL A 143 -3.58 -8.56 -11.14
C VAL A 143 -3.05 -7.15 -11.40
N LEU A 144 -1.96 -6.80 -10.73
CA LEU A 144 -1.27 -5.53 -10.91
C LEU A 144 -0.14 -5.71 -11.94
N PRO A 145 -0.03 -4.82 -12.95
CA PRO A 145 1.01 -4.92 -13.98
C PRO A 145 2.41 -4.59 -13.45
N VAL A 146 2.48 -3.85 -12.35
CA VAL A 146 3.71 -3.44 -11.66
C VAL A 146 3.53 -3.55 -10.16
N ALA A 147 4.64 -3.67 -9.42
CA ALA A 147 4.61 -3.60 -7.96
C ALA A 147 4.00 -2.27 -7.50
N PRO A 148 3.19 -2.26 -6.43
CA PRO A 148 2.75 -1.03 -5.79
C PRO A 148 3.96 -0.16 -5.39
N ASN A 149 3.81 1.17 -5.47
CA ASN A 149 4.90 2.12 -5.17
C ASN A 149 5.42 1.99 -3.74
N GLU A 150 4.58 1.53 -2.83
CA GLU A 150 4.89 1.29 -1.42
C GLU A 150 5.82 0.07 -1.22
N LEU A 151 5.87 -0.84 -2.20
CA LEU A 151 6.65 -2.07 -2.12
C LEU A 151 7.89 -1.98 -3.01
N LYS A 152 9.04 -2.45 -2.49
CA LYS A 152 10.23 -2.63 -3.33
C LYS A 152 9.94 -3.69 -4.39
N PRO A 153 10.13 -3.39 -5.69
CA PRO A 153 9.94 -4.36 -6.75
C PRO A 153 10.86 -5.56 -6.55
N ARG A 154 10.30 -6.76 -6.63
CA ARG A 154 11.05 -8.02 -6.64
C ARG A 154 10.83 -8.71 -7.98
N ALA A 155 11.89 -9.33 -8.49
CA ALA A 155 11.78 -10.21 -9.65
C ALA A 155 10.87 -11.40 -9.31
N ASP A 156 10.23 -11.96 -10.33
CA ASP A 156 9.46 -13.21 -10.25
C ASP A 156 8.22 -13.21 -9.33
N ILE A 157 7.79 -12.03 -8.86
CA ILE A 157 6.57 -11.89 -8.05
C ILE A 157 5.39 -11.37 -8.88
N CYS A 158 4.26 -12.06 -8.79
CA CYS A 158 2.98 -11.59 -9.25
C CYS A 158 2.26 -10.84 -8.11
N TYR A 159 1.98 -9.55 -8.32
CA TYR A 159 1.22 -8.74 -7.37
C TYR A 159 -0.26 -8.76 -7.74
N VAL A 160 -1.12 -9.02 -6.75
CA VAL A 160 -2.56 -9.16 -6.95
C VAL A 160 -3.29 -8.38 -5.86
N GLU A 161 -4.10 -7.41 -6.25
CA GLU A 161 -4.91 -6.60 -5.35
C GLU A 161 -6.25 -7.29 -5.04
N ILE A 162 -6.65 -7.26 -3.78
CA ILE A 162 -7.91 -7.82 -3.30
C ILE A 162 -9.00 -6.75 -3.46
N ASP A 163 -10.13 -7.10 -4.09
CA ASP A 163 -11.28 -6.21 -4.17
C ASP A 163 -11.97 -6.08 -2.80
N THR A 164 -11.66 -5.00 -2.10
CA THR A 164 -12.23 -4.69 -0.79
C THR A 164 -13.69 -4.25 -0.86
N ARG A 165 -14.27 -4.03 -2.05
CA ARG A 165 -15.69 -3.71 -2.20
C ARG A 165 -16.56 -4.95 -2.33
N HIS A 166 -15.95 -6.12 -2.52
CA HIS A 166 -16.66 -7.38 -2.69
C HIS A 166 -17.49 -7.75 -1.45
N ILE A 167 -18.67 -8.37 -1.65
CA ILE A 167 -19.58 -8.74 -0.55
C ILE A 167 -18.91 -9.59 0.52
N TYR A 168 -18.17 -10.63 0.12
CA TYR A 168 -17.41 -11.47 1.05
C TYR A 168 -16.33 -10.71 1.82
N TRP A 169 -15.74 -9.66 1.25
CA TRP A 169 -14.79 -8.82 1.99
C TRP A 169 -15.51 -8.03 3.09
N GLN A 170 -16.67 -7.46 2.78
CA GLN A 170 -17.48 -6.73 3.76
C GLN A 170 -17.92 -7.65 4.90
N GLU A 171 -18.33 -8.88 4.59
CA GLU A 171 -18.66 -9.86 5.64
C GLU A 171 -17.48 -10.20 6.55
N ILE A 172 -16.27 -10.36 5.99
CA ILE A 172 -15.06 -10.63 6.77
C ILE A 172 -14.81 -9.48 7.75
N LYS A 173 -14.97 -8.22 7.29
CA LYS A 173 -14.82 -7.04 8.13
C LYS A 173 -15.87 -6.98 9.24
N GLU A 174 -17.13 -7.20 8.90
CA GLU A 174 -18.26 -7.15 9.84
C GLU A 174 -18.12 -8.22 10.93
N LYS A 175 -17.83 -9.47 10.52
CA LYS A 175 -17.66 -10.62 11.43
C LYS A 175 -16.29 -10.67 12.10
N ARG A 176 -15.35 -9.81 11.70
CA ARG A 176 -13.95 -9.79 12.15
C ARG A 176 -13.28 -11.16 11.97
N GLU A 177 -13.55 -11.78 10.83
CA GLU A 177 -13.13 -13.14 10.53
C GLU A 177 -11.69 -13.19 10.00
N ALA A 178 -11.01 -14.32 10.20
CA ALA A 178 -9.74 -14.57 9.54
C ALA A 178 -9.93 -14.75 8.03
N LEU A 179 -8.98 -14.23 7.25
CA LEU A 179 -8.88 -14.50 5.82
C LEU A 179 -8.49 -15.95 5.59
N ALA A 180 -9.12 -16.57 4.61
CA ALA A 180 -8.81 -17.91 4.16
C ALA A 180 -8.66 -17.91 2.64
N ILE A 181 -7.60 -18.54 2.14
CA ILE A 181 -7.37 -18.71 0.71
C ILE A 181 -7.13 -20.19 0.42
N HIS A 182 -8.00 -20.76 -0.41
CA HIS A 182 -7.78 -22.07 -1.02
C HIS A 182 -7.07 -21.89 -2.36
N VAL A 183 -6.00 -22.64 -2.60
CA VAL A 183 -5.17 -22.53 -3.81
C VAL A 183 -5.10 -23.88 -4.53
N ASP A 184 -5.63 -23.94 -5.74
CA ASP A 184 -5.63 -25.13 -6.60
C ASP A 184 -4.22 -25.73 -6.78
N SER A 185 -4.15 -27.04 -7.04
CA SER A 185 -2.90 -27.77 -7.29
C SER A 185 -2.17 -27.32 -8.57
N ARG A 186 -2.84 -26.59 -9.46
CA ARG A 186 -2.24 -25.89 -10.62
C ARG A 186 -1.11 -24.91 -10.24
N ILE A 187 -1.03 -24.46 -8.99
CA ILE A 187 0.03 -23.58 -8.50
C ILE A 187 0.98 -24.37 -7.57
N PRO A 188 2.08 -24.94 -8.09
CA PRO A 188 3.11 -25.60 -7.30
C PRO A 188 3.94 -24.59 -6.49
N ASP A 189 4.70 -25.07 -5.50
CA ASP A 189 5.75 -24.29 -4.79
C ASP A 189 5.29 -22.88 -4.36
N LEU A 190 4.07 -22.77 -3.84
CA LEU A 190 3.44 -21.49 -3.54
C LEU A 190 4.14 -20.80 -2.36
N HIS A 191 4.61 -19.59 -2.62
CA HIS A 191 4.94 -18.61 -1.60
C HIS A 191 3.96 -17.43 -1.69
N LEU A 192 3.30 -17.12 -0.58
CA LEU A 192 2.26 -16.11 -0.52
C LEU A 192 2.49 -15.19 0.66
N GLN A 193 2.45 -13.88 0.42
CA GLN A 193 2.51 -12.85 1.45
C GLN A 193 1.36 -11.87 1.26
N LEU A 194 0.75 -11.41 2.36
CA LEU A 194 -0.26 -10.35 2.34
C LEU A 194 0.34 -9.03 2.83
N TYR A 195 0.10 -7.97 2.08
CA TYR A 195 0.49 -6.60 2.40
C TYR A 195 -0.76 -5.73 2.55
N VAL A 196 -0.74 -4.87 3.57
CA VAL A 196 -1.70 -3.77 3.72
C VAL A 196 -0.95 -2.48 3.46
N LEU A 197 -1.44 -1.69 2.53
CA LEU A 197 -0.84 -0.43 2.07
C LEU A 197 -1.79 0.72 2.38
N GLY A 198 -1.25 1.91 2.66
CA GLY A 198 -2.03 3.15 2.56
C GLY A 198 -1.26 4.35 3.02
#